data_AF-A0A969G9C3-F1
#
_entry.id   AF-A0A969G9C3-F1
#
_cell.length_a   1.000
_cell.length_b   1.000
_cell.length_c   1.000
_cell.angle_alpha   90.00
_cell.angle_beta   90.00
_cell.angle_gamma   90.00
#
_symmetry.space_group_name_H-M   'P 1'
#
loop_
_entity.id
_entity.type
_entity.pdbx_description
1 polymer ?
#
loop_
_entity_poly.entity_id
_entity_poly.type
_entity_poly.pdbx_seq_one_letter_code
_entity_poly.pdbx_strand_id
1 'polypeptide(L)'
;KAINFKNRTSEATAFGYIYYLLGYTHLIEERFDSAEYYFNKGIEISLQRSEAKELGDNHSGLCELYYKTGDLEKAQFHGEETMKHISYIHQDNNSILGKIYAKSGDYKRAYELLRTNWSDWEKTKKERRDYQLIANLLNEKFEEEKEAEQALFQKKSADKKLYLSVSL
;
A
#
# COMPACT_ATOMS: atom_id res chain seq x y z
N LYS A 1 -26.58 13.17 -41.92
CA LYS A 1 -26.77 14.46 -41.19
C LYS A 1 -26.74 14.14 -39.68
N ALA A 2 -25.58 13.95 -39.05
CA ALA A 2 -24.66 14.98 -38.57
C ALA A 2 -25.20 15.88 -37.43
N ILE A 3 -26.13 15.38 -36.60
CA ILE A 3 -26.58 16.09 -35.40
C ILE A 3 -26.72 15.10 -34.24
N ASN A 4 -25.58 14.78 -33.60
CA ASN A 4 -25.44 14.44 -32.18
C ASN A 4 -24.04 13.95 -31.78
N PHE A 5 -23.04 14.11 -32.64
CA PHE A 5 -21.64 13.77 -32.31
C PHE A 5 -20.82 14.97 -31.79
N LYS A 6 -21.49 16.03 -31.30
CA LYS A 6 -20.85 17.29 -30.87
C LYS A 6 -20.83 17.49 -29.34
N ASN A 7 -20.88 16.42 -28.54
CA ASN A 7 -20.81 16.49 -27.08
C ASN A 7 -19.86 15.45 -26.43
N ARG A 8 -18.97 14.79 -27.20
CA ARG A 8 -18.03 13.80 -26.64
C ARG A 8 -16.55 14.19 -26.73
N THR A 9 -16.22 15.33 -27.32
CA THR A 9 -14.84 15.70 -27.64
C THR A 9 -14.38 17.01 -27.00
N SER A 10 -15.07 17.49 -25.97
CA SER A 10 -14.54 18.51 -25.05
C SER A 10 -14.67 18.03 -23.60
N GLU A 11 -13.52 17.73 -22.99
CA GLU A 11 -13.25 17.72 -21.54
C GLU A 11 -13.58 16.48 -20.68
N ALA A 12 -13.20 15.28 -21.14
CA ALA A 12 -12.85 14.19 -20.21
C ALA A 12 -11.34 14.25 -19.87
N THR A 13 -10.82 15.43 -19.55
CA THR A 13 -9.48 15.56 -19.01
C THR A 13 -9.55 15.09 -17.55
N ALA A 14 -8.87 13.99 -17.22
CA ALA A 14 -8.71 13.57 -15.84
C ALA A 14 -7.72 14.53 -15.18
N PHE A 15 -8.24 15.58 -14.53
CA PHE A 15 -7.39 16.66 -14.01
C PHE A 15 -6.51 16.15 -12.86
N GLY A 16 -7.03 15.23 -12.06
CA GLY A 16 -6.25 14.53 -11.05
C GLY A 16 -5.02 13.84 -11.64
N TYR A 17 -5.13 13.26 -12.84
CA TYR A 17 -4.00 12.63 -13.51
C TYR A 17 -2.92 13.64 -13.95
N ILE A 18 -3.32 14.83 -14.41
CA ILE A 18 -2.36 15.89 -14.76
C ILE A 18 -1.54 16.28 -13.53
N TYR A 19 -2.21 16.48 -12.41
CA TYR A 19 -1.55 16.81 -11.15
C TYR A 19 -0.67 15.67 -10.63
N TYR A 20 -1.09 14.42 -10.81
CA TYR A 20 -0.25 13.26 -10.53
C TYR A 20 1.04 13.29 -11.38
N LEU A 21 0.95 13.53 -12.68
CA LEU A 21 2.12 13.60 -13.56
C LEU A 21 3.07 14.75 -13.17
N LEU A 22 2.53 15.92 -12.80
CA LEU A 22 3.32 17.04 -12.29
C LEU A 22 4.02 16.65 -10.99
N GLY A 23 3.28 16.14 -10.01
CA GLY A 23 3.81 15.69 -8.73
C GLY A 23 4.92 14.65 -8.91
N TYR A 24 4.70 13.67 -9.78
CA TYR A 24 5.67 12.63 -10.07
C TYR A 24 6.92 13.14 -10.78
N THR A 25 6.77 14.11 -11.69
CA THR A 25 7.92 14.79 -12.32
C THR A 25 8.80 15.47 -11.27
N HIS A 26 8.18 16.22 -10.35
CA HIS A 26 8.90 16.86 -9.25
C HIS A 26 9.51 15.85 -8.27
N LEU A 27 8.85 14.72 -8.06
CA LEU A 27 9.35 13.64 -7.19
C LEU A 27 10.63 13.02 -7.76
N ILE A 28 10.68 12.77 -9.08
CA ILE A 28 11.88 12.25 -9.76
C ILE A 28 13.05 13.25 -9.67
N GLU A 29 12.74 14.55 -9.71
CA GLU A 29 13.74 15.62 -9.57
C GLU A 29 14.08 15.94 -8.09
N GLU A 30 13.58 15.14 -7.14
CA GLU A 30 13.77 15.30 -5.70
C GLU A 30 13.28 16.67 -5.15
N ARG A 31 12.37 17.31 -5.88
CA ARG A 31 11.69 18.56 -5.46
C ARG A 31 10.48 18.22 -4.60
N PHE A 32 10.73 17.72 -3.39
CA PHE A 32 9.69 17.11 -2.54
C PHE A 32 8.53 18.07 -2.20
N ASP A 33 8.80 19.33 -1.84
CA ASP A 33 7.72 20.29 -1.54
C ASP A 33 6.79 20.53 -2.75
N SER A 34 7.36 20.59 -3.95
CA SER A 34 6.59 20.75 -5.19
C SER A 34 5.79 19.48 -5.50
N ALA A 35 6.41 18.31 -5.33
CA ALA A 35 5.74 17.04 -5.53
C ALA A 35 4.52 16.90 -4.59
N GLU A 36 4.72 17.18 -3.30
CA GLU A 36 3.66 17.17 -2.29
C GLU A 36 2.54 18.14 -2.63
N TYR A 37 2.87 19.37 -3.05
CA TYR A 37 1.89 20.35 -3.48
C TYR A 37 1.01 19.84 -4.62
N TYR A 38 1.63 19.31 -5.69
CA TYR A 38 0.88 18.87 -6.86
C TYR A 38 0.05 17.61 -6.60
N PHE A 39 0.55 16.64 -5.83
CA PHE A 39 -0.26 15.48 -5.45
C PHE A 39 -1.48 15.89 -4.61
N ASN A 40 -1.31 16.80 -3.64
CA ASN A 40 -2.43 17.32 -2.86
C ASN A 40 -3.45 18.07 -3.71
N LYS A 41 -2.99 18.86 -4.70
CA LYS A 41 -3.88 19.48 -5.70
C LYS A 41 -4.63 18.44 -6.54
N GLY A 42 -3.96 17.37 -6.92
CA GLY A 42 -4.58 16.25 -7.61
C GLY A 42 -5.67 15.57 -6.80
N ILE A 43 -5.44 15.34 -5.50
CA ILE A 43 -6.45 14.82 -4.56
C ILE A 43 -7.65 15.76 -4.47
N GLU A 44 -7.42 17.06 -4.25
CA GLU A 44 -8.47 18.08 -4.14
C GLU A 44 -9.41 18.06 -5.36
N ILE A 45 -8.83 18.09 -6.55
CA ILE A 45 -9.59 18.10 -7.80
C ILE A 45 -10.25 16.74 -8.07
N SER A 46 -9.57 15.63 -7.78
CA SER A 46 -10.13 14.30 -7.99
C SER A 46 -11.36 14.07 -7.11
N LEU A 47 -11.35 14.56 -5.87
CA LEU A 47 -12.51 14.55 -4.99
C LEU A 47 -13.67 15.39 -5.54
N GLN A 48 -13.39 16.63 -5.97
CA GLN A 48 -14.40 17.53 -6.54
C GLN A 48 -15.06 16.95 -7.80
N ARG A 49 -14.30 16.18 -8.58
CA ARG A 49 -14.73 15.63 -9.87
C ARG A 49 -15.10 14.15 -9.82
N SER A 50 -15.03 13.52 -8.65
CA SER A 50 -15.27 12.08 -8.46
C SER A 50 -14.38 11.18 -9.33
N GLU A 51 -13.12 11.57 -9.52
CA GLU A 51 -12.09 10.85 -10.29
C GLU A 51 -11.41 9.82 -9.36
N ALA A 52 -12.11 8.72 -9.03
CA ALA A 52 -11.64 7.76 -8.01
C ALA A 52 -10.28 7.13 -8.33
N LYS A 53 -10.03 6.80 -9.60
CA LYS A 53 -8.73 6.27 -10.02
C LYS A 53 -7.62 7.29 -9.77
N GLU A 54 -7.80 8.52 -10.23
CA GLU A 54 -6.80 9.57 -10.11
C GLU A 54 -6.59 10.01 -8.65
N LEU A 55 -7.63 9.95 -7.83
CA LEU A 55 -7.51 10.11 -6.39
C LEU A 55 -6.54 9.08 -5.80
N GLY A 56 -6.70 7.81 -6.19
CA GLY A 56 -5.78 6.74 -5.82
C GLY A 56 -4.35 6.95 -6.34
N ASP A 57 -4.19 7.37 -7.61
CA ASP A 57 -2.86 7.64 -8.19
C ASP A 57 -2.12 8.74 -7.43
N ASN A 58 -2.80 9.84 -7.07
CA ASN A 58 -2.18 10.92 -6.29
C ASN A 58 -1.83 10.50 -4.85
N HIS A 59 -2.67 9.67 -4.21
CA HIS A 59 -2.32 9.07 -2.93
C HIS A 59 -1.10 8.14 -3.05
N SER A 60 -0.96 7.38 -4.14
CA SER A 60 0.23 6.56 -4.37
C SER A 60 1.49 7.42 -4.52
N GLY A 61 1.36 8.58 -5.18
CA GLY A 61 2.44 9.56 -5.28
C GLY A 61 2.91 10.08 -3.91
N LEU A 62 1.97 10.44 -3.02
CA LEU A 62 2.29 10.84 -1.65
C LEU A 62 2.87 9.69 -0.82
N CYS A 63 2.39 8.46 -1.00
CA CYS A 63 2.96 7.27 -0.37
C CYS A 63 4.46 7.13 -0.70
N GLU A 64 4.81 7.21 -1.98
CA GLU A 64 6.20 7.15 -2.42
C GLU A 64 7.04 8.33 -1.91
N LEU A 65 6.48 9.55 -1.97
CA LEU A 65 7.14 10.76 -1.48
C LEU A 65 7.52 10.62 -0.01
N TYR A 66 6.56 10.32 0.86
CA TYR A 66 6.82 10.22 2.29
C TYR A 66 7.70 9.03 2.65
N TYR A 67 7.61 7.93 1.89
CA TYR A 67 8.53 6.82 2.07
C TYR A 67 9.98 7.23 1.75
N LYS A 68 10.21 8.02 0.68
CA LYS A 68 11.54 8.54 0.33
C LYS A 68 12.07 9.55 1.35
N THR A 69 11.21 10.40 1.92
CA THR A 69 11.61 11.39 2.93
C THR A 69 11.66 10.83 4.35
N GLY A 70 11.22 9.58 4.55
CA GLY A 70 11.34 8.85 5.81
C GLY A 70 10.15 9.00 6.77
N ASP A 71 9.10 9.73 6.38
CA ASP A 71 7.86 9.86 7.13
C ASP A 71 6.96 8.63 6.90
N LEU A 72 7.31 7.54 7.59
CA LEU A 72 6.66 6.24 7.37
C LEU A 72 5.19 6.20 7.77
N GLU A 73 4.77 7.05 8.70
CA GLU A 73 3.36 7.13 9.13
C GLU A 73 2.49 7.72 8.03
N LYS A 74 2.91 8.84 7.42
CA LYS A 74 2.20 9.41 6.28
C LYS A 74 2.28 8.53 5.04
N ALA A 75 3.42 7.89 4.81
CA ALA A 75 3.58 6.93 3.72
C ALA A 75 2.55 5.80 3.85
N GLN A 76 2.40 5.23 5.05
CA GLN A 76 1.42 4.20 5.32
C GLN A 76 0.00 4.70 5.07
N PHE A 77 -0.37 5.85 5.64
CA PHE A 77 -1.69 6.44 5.47
C PHE A 77 -2.06 6.58 3.99
N HIS A 78 -1.21 7.22 3.19
CA HIS A 78 -1.50 7.42 1.78
C HIS A 78 -1.45 6.13 0.96
N GLY A 79 -0.62 5.16 1.35
CA GLY A 79 -0.63 3.86 0.71
C GLY A 79 -1.93 3.09 0.96
N GLU A 80 -2.49 3.18 2.16
CA GLU A 80 -3.80 2.61 2.48
C GLU A 80 -4.94 3.35 1.76
N GLU A 81 -4.90 4.68 1.68
CA GLU A 81 -5.87 5.47 0.89
C GLU A 81 -5.85 5.08 -0.59
N THR A 82 -4.67 4.84 -1.16
CA THR A 82 -4.53 4.35 -2.54
C THR A 82 -5.39 3.10 -2.76
N MET A 83 -5.26 2.11 -1.87
CA MET A 83 -5.99 0.82 -1.96
C MET A 83 -7.50 0.95 -1.78
N LYS A 84 -7.99 2.01 -1.13
CA LYS A 84 -9.44 2.26 -0.98
C LYS A 84 -10.08 2.77 -2.28
N HIS A 85 -9.29 3.41 -3.15
CA HIS A 85 -9.80 4.14 -4.31
C HIS A 85 -9.54 3.44 -5.65
N ILE A 86 -8.53 2.57 -5.74
CA ILE A 86 -8.24 1.79 -6.94
C ILE A 86 -8.70 0.35 -6.80
N SER A 87 -9.16 -0.25 -7.90
CA SER A 87 -9.59 -1.66 -7.95
C SER A 87 -8.54 -2.61 -8.55
N TYR A 88 -7.35 -2.11 -8.88
CA TYR A 88 -6.25 -2.89 -9.47
C TYR A 88 -5.04 -2.94 -8.53
N ILE A 89 -4.13 -3.89 -8.80
CA ILE A 89 -2.90 -4.06 -8.03
C ILE A 89 -1.92 -2.93 -8.38
N HIS A 90 -1.59 -2.09 -7.40
CA HIS A 90 -0.55 -1.08 -7.53
C HIS A 90 0.74 -1.57 -6.88
N GLN A 91 1.61 -2.16 -7.70
CA GLN A 91 2.72 -2.97 -7.21
C GLN A 91 3.75 -2.17 -6.39
N ASP A 92 4.04 -0.94 -6.80
CA ASP A 92 4.97 -0.07 -6.06
C ASP A 92 4.43 0.29 -4.67
N ASN A 93 3.14 0.67 -4.60
CA ASN A 93 2.45 0.94 -3.35
C ASN A 93 2.44 -0.27 -2.41
N ASN A 94 2.09 -1.45 -2.94
CA ASN A 94 2.14 -2.70 -2.18
C ASN A 94 3.56 -3.02 -1.68
N SER A 95 4.58 -2.71 -2.48
CA SER A 95 5.98 -2.92 -2.10
C SER A 95 6.43 -1.98 -0.99
N ILE A 96 5.99 -0.72 -1.03
CA ILE A 96 6.27 0.28 0.01
C ILE A 96 5.55 -0.11 1.31
N LEU A 97 4.24 -0.34 1.26
CA LEU A 97 3.46 -0.79 2.42
C LEU A 97 3.99 -2.09 3.01
N GLY A 98 4.36 -3.05 2.16
CA GLY A 98 4.96 -4.31 2.61
C GLY A 98 6.22 -4.09 3.45
N LYS A 99 7.09 -3.16 3.06
CA LYS A 99 8.28 -2.79 3.84
C LYS A 99 7.93 -2.06 5.14
N ILE A 100 6.94 -1.17 5.11
CA ILE A 100 6.48 -0.44 6.30
C ILE A 100 5.89 -1.40 7.33
N TYR A 101 5.04 -2.34 6.90
CA TYR A 101 4.47 -3.36 7.77
C TYR A 101 5.52 -4.30 8.33
N ALA A 102 6.47 -4.75 7.50
CA ALA A 102 7.59 -5.56 7.99
C ALA A 102 8.42 -4.82 9.06
N LYS A 103 8.66 -3.52 8.88
CA LYS A 103 9.41 -2.71 9.86
C LYS A 103 8.65 -2.48 11.17
N SER A 104 7.32 -2.46 11.12
CA SER A 104 6.47 -2.34 12.31
C SER A 104 6.14 -3.67 12.98
N GLY A 105 6.62 -4.80 12.42
CA GLY A 105 6.38 -6.15 12.93
C GLY A 105 5.08 -6.79 12.44
N ASP A 106 4.31 -6.13 11.57
CA ASP A 106 3.12 -6.71 10.96
C ASP A 106 3.48 -7.58 9.74
N TYR A 107 4.13 -8.71 10.01
CA TYR A 107 4.63 -9.58 8.95
C TYR A 107 3.51 -10.21 8.12
N LYS A 108 2.32 -10.39 8.72
CA LYS A 108 1.15 -10.91 8.00
C LYS A 108 0.72 -9.98 6.88
N ARG A 109 0.45 -8.69 7.19
CA ARG A 109 0.07 -7.72 6.16
C ARG A 109 1.19 -7.50 5.16
N ALA A 110 2.44 -7.50 5.61
CA ALA A 110 3.59 -7.41 4.73
C ALA A 110 3.63 -8.56 3.71
N TYR A 111 3.46 -9.80 4.18
CA TYR A 111 3.42 -11.00 3.35
C TYR A 111 2.27 -10.95 2.34
N GLU A 112 1.06 -10.63 2.77
CA GLU A 112 -0.14 -10.60 1.92
C GLU A 112 0.02 -9.62 0.74
N LEU A 113 0.59 -8.44 0.98
CA LEU A 113 0.85 -7.45 -0.07
C LEU A 113 1.89 -7.92 -1.08
N LEU A 114 3.02 -8.45 -0.61
CA LEU A 114 4.10 -8.90 -1.47
C LEU A 114 3.72 -10.17 -2.24
N ARG A 115 2.92 -11.05 -1.63
CA ARG A 115 2.34 -12.22 -2.30
C ARG A 115 1.35 -11.80 -3.37
N THR A 116 0.49 -10.82 -3.10
CA THR A 116 -0.45 -10.28 -4.09
C THR A 116 0.31 -9.79 -5.32
N ASN A 117 1.36 -9.00 -5.13
CA ASN A 117 2.26 -8.60 -6.22
C ASN A 117 2.77 -9.83 -6.98
N TRP A 118 3.37 -10.81 -6.28
CA TRP A 118 3.94 -12.01 -6.90
C TRP A 118 2.92 -12.83 -7.72
N SER A 119 1.70 -13.01 -7.22
CA SER A 119 0.66 -13.81 -7.91
C SER A 119 0.15 -13.18 -9.21
N ASP A 120 0.23 -11.86 -9.34
CA ASP A 120 -0.03 -11.15 -10.59
C ASP A 120 1.15 -11.29 -11.59
N TRP A 121 2.37 -11.32 -11.06
CA TRP A 121 3.61 -11.52 -11.84
C TRP A 121 3.81 -12.95 -12.38
N GLU A 122 3.27 -13.96 -11.70
CA GLU A 122 3.30 -15.35 -12.20
C GLU A 122 2.54 -15.50 -13.54
N LYS A 123 1.61 -14.57 -13.83
CA LYS A 123 0.93 -14.48 -15.14
C LYS A 123 1.77 -13.80 -16.24
N THR A 124 2.79 -13.02 -15.90
CA THR A 124 3.58 -12.20 -16.85
C THR A 124 4.99 -12.74 -17.17
N LYS A 125 5.32 -13.98 -16.75
CA LYS A 125 6.49 -14.77 -17.20
C LYS A 125 7.86 -14.07 -17.09
N LYS A 126 8.12 -13.28 -16.04
CA LYS A 126 9.47 -12.76 -15.76
C LYS A 126 9.90 -13.14 -14.34
N GLU A 127 10.89 -14.01 -14.21
CA GLU A 127 11.40 -14.52 -12.94
C GLU A 127 12.06 -13.38 -12.12
N ARG A 128 11.36 -12.85 -11.12
CA ARG A 128 11.93 -11.97 -10.08
C ARG A 128 11.95 -12.73 -8.77
N ARG A 129 13.09 -13.35 -8.46
CA ARG A 129 13.30 -14.20 -7.26
C ARG A 129 13.18 -13.43 -5.95
N ASP A 130 13.36 -12.11 -5.99
CA ASP A 130 13.43 -11.25 -4.81
C ASP A 130 12.10 -11.25 -4.03
N TYR A 131 10.96 -11.14 -4.71
CA TYR A 131 9.64 -11.16 -4.04
C TYR A 131 9.33 -12.51 -3.41
N GLN A 132 9.67 -13.61 -4.09
CA GLN A 132 9.46 -14.96 -3.58
C GLN A 132 10.28 -15.20 -2.31
N LEU A 133 11.56 -14.80 -2.31
CA LEU A 133 12.43 -14.94 -1.15
C LEU A 133 11.91 -14.12 0.03
N ILE A 134 11.56 -12.85 -0.20
CA ILE A 134 11.04 -11.97 0.85
C ILE A 134 9.70 -12.51 1.39
N ALA A 135 8.80 -12.95 0.52
CA ALA A 135 7.51 -13.51 0.93
C ALA A 135 7.69 -14.78 1.79
N ASN A 136 8.59 -15.68 1.41
CA ASN A 136 8.86 -16.88 2.19
C ASN A 136 9.43 -16.53 3.58
N LEU A 137 10.39 -15.61 3.66
CA LEU A 137 10.97 -15.16 4.92
C LEU A 137 9.94 -14.51 5.85
N LEU A 138 9.04 -13.69 5.30
CA LEU A 138 7.96 -13.07 6.08
C LEU A 138 6.95 -14.11 6.58
N ASN A 139 6.66 -15.13 5.78
CA ASN A 139 5.77 -16.22 6.18
C ASN A 139 6.39 -17.08 7.30
N GLU A 140 7.68 -17.38 7.22
CA GLU A 140 8.41 -18.07 8.29
C GLU A 140 8.35 -17.26 9.60
N LYS A 141 8.62 -15.95 9.54
CA LYS A 141 8.52 -15.07 10.71
C LYS A 141 7.11 -15.03 11.30
N PHE A 142 6.09 -14.96 10.45
CA PHE A 142 4.70 -14.98 10.88
C PHE A 142 4.32 -16.28 11.61
N GLU A 143 4.73 -17.44 11.10
CA GLU A 143 4.45 -18.71 11.77
C GLU A 143 5.23 -18.86 13.08
N GLU A 144 6.49 -18.40 13.15
CA GLU A 144 7.28 -18.37 14.40
C GLU A 144 6.57 -17.56 15.50
N GLU A 145 6.06 -16.36 15.19
CA GLU A 145 5.35 -15.52 16.15
C GLU A 145 4.05 -16.16 16.63
N LYS A 146 3.31 -16.78 15.72
CA LYS A 146 2.06 -17.48 16.03
C LYS A 146 2.30 -18.69 16.93
N GLU A 147 3.34 -19.47 16.69
CA GLU A 147 3.73 -20.58 17.56
C GLU A 147 4.15 -20.09 18.95
N ALA A 148 4.94 -19.00 19.02
CA ALA A 148 5.36 -18.40 20.28
C ALA A 148 4.17 -17.88 21.11
N GLU A 149 3.18 -17.25 20.46
CA GLU A 149 1.97 -16.77 21.11
C GLU A 149 1.12 -17.93 21.65
N GLN A 150 0.98 -19.01 20.87
CA GLN A 150 0.28 -20.22 21.31
C GLN A 150 0.96 -20.88 22.51
N ALA A 151 2.29 -21.00 22.49
CA ALA A 151 3.07 -21.54 23.59
C ALA A 151 2.91 -20.69 24.87
N LEU A 152 2.92 -19.36 24.74
CA LEU A 152 2.71 -18.43 25.85
C LEU A 152 1.29 -18.59 26.44
N PHE A 153 0.28 -18.72 25.59
CA PHE A 153 -1.10 -18.95 26.02
C PHE A 153 -1.25 -20.28 26.77
N GLN A 154 -0.68 -21.36 26.23
CA GLN A 154 -0.70 -22.68 26.88
C GLN A 154 0.00 -22.64 28.25
N LYS A 155 1.16 -21.98 28.34
CA LYS A 155 1.88 -21.79 29.60
C LYS A 155 1.05 -21.02 30.63
N LYS A 156 0.45 -19.89 30.25
CA LYS A 156 -0.45 -19.12 31.14
C LYS A 156 -1.64 -19.94 31.62
N SER A 157 -2.22 -20.77 30.74
CA SER A 157 -3.33 -21.67 31.10
C SER A 157 -2.90 -22.76 32.07
N ALA A 158 -1.71 -23.34 31.86
CA ALA A 158 -1.12 -24.33 32.76
C ALA A 158 -0.80 -23.75 34.14
N ASP A 159 -0.17 -22.57 34.19
CA ASP A 159 0.16 -21.86 35.44
C ASP A 159 -1.10 -21.53 36.24
N LYS A 160 -2.16 -21.09 35.57
CA LYS A 160 -3.47 -20.82 36.21
C LYS A 160 -4.10 -22.08 36.80
N LYS A 161 -4.03 -23.21 36.10
CA LYS A 161 -4.52 -24.51 36.61
C LYS A 161 -3.70 -24.97 37.82
N LEU A 162 -2.37 -24.83 37.77
CA LEU A 162 -1.50 -25.20 38.87
C LEU A 162 -1.79 -24.36 40.12
N TYR A 163 -1.93 -23.04 39.98
CA TYR A 163 -2.25 -22.14 41.09
C TYR A 163 -3.58 -22.52 41.79
N LEU A 164 -4.60 -22.85 41.01
CA LEU A 164 -5.90 -23.32 41.54
C LEU A 164 -5.80 -24.67 42.25
N SER A 165 -4.91 -25.56 41.80
CA SER A 165 -4.74 -26.89 42.42
C SER A 165 -3.94 -26.89 43.73
N VAL A 166 -3.11 -25.87 43.97
CA VAL A 166 -2.28 -25.75 45.19
C VAL A 166 -2.96 -24.87 46.26
N SER A 167 -4.06 -24.18 45.91
CA SER A 167 -4.82 -23.28 46.81
C SER A 167 -6.05 -23.95 47.45
N LEU A 168 -6.22 -25.27 47.27
CA LEU A 168 -7.26 -26.12 47.86
C LEU A 168 -6.64 -27.07 48.89
#